data_AF-A0A5B9W3M1-F1
#
_entry.id   AF-A0A5B9W3M1-F1
#
_cell.length_a   1.000
_cell.length_b   1.000
_cell.length_c   1.000
_cell.angle_alpha   90.00
_cell.angle_beta   90.00
_cell.angle_gamma   90.00
#
_symmetry.space_group_name_H-M   'P 1'
#
loop_
_entity.id
_entity.type
_entity.pdbx_description
1 polymer ?
#
loop_
_entity_poly.entity_id
_entity_poly.type
_entity_poly.pdbx_seq_one_letter_code
_entity_poly.pdbx_strand_id
1 'polypeptide(L)'
;MRCSRACLLLLAALPMCLPASARAAPIVAGDTTFHGTAVQDVTILGGTAFNPGPEFTLYGLSGVGYFTIHRQAQVGSTIEFAGGDSLFSGSYAGLGSYTFGTGAPLGGGSFHGMIENVVQDPTDPGFASGDPSSFASGDYTAYLDRFLFKLADGTILETGGVYALAATLDGLPPRTATTLQGSATDRNPIYYGDPANGFLVGYTTNGAIYVSAVPEPSAFCLGGIAMAAVGLSLARSRRRGGSGPVTA
;
A
#
# COMPACT_ATOMS: atom_id res chain seq x y z
N MET A 1 -55.08 29.25 6.14
CA MET A 1 -54.20 28.06 5.99
C MET A 1 -54.58 27.32 4.70
N ARG A 2 -53.91 27.61 3.60
CA ARG A 2 -54.07 26.89 2.32
C ARG A 2 -52.65 26.65 1.77
N CYS A 3 -51.90 25.76 2.44
CA CYS A 3 -50.61 25.31 1.95
C CYS A 3 -50.88 24.30 0.83
N SER A 4 -50.53 24.72 -0.36
CA SER A 4 -50.91 24.16 -1.65
C SER A 4 -50.45 22.71 -1.84
N ARG A 5 -51.38 21.86 -2.27
CA ARG A 5 -51.17 20.49 -2.77
C ARG A 5 -50.18 20.41 -3.95
N ALA A 6 -49.70 21.55 -4.48
CA ALA A 6 -48.72 21.61 -5.56
C ALA A 6 -47.31 21.13 -5.16
N CYS A 7 -46.89 21.26 -3.89
CA CYS A 7 -45.59 20.71 -3.46
C CYS A 7 -45.53 19.17 -3.53
N LEU A 8 -46.68 18.50 -3.37
CA LEU A 8 -46.76 17.03 -3.39
C LEU A 8 -46.72 16.46 -4.82
N LEU A 9 -47.15 17.23 -5.82
CA LEU A 9 -47.08 16.84 -7.24
C LEU A 9 -45.68 17.04 -7.85
N LEU A 10 -44.90 18.03 -7.37
CA LEU A 10 -43.49 18.20 -7.75
C LEU A 10 -42.59 17.08 -7.21
N LEU A 11 -42.94 16.48 -6.06
CA LEU A 11 -42.27 15.28 -5.51
C LEU A 11 -42.67 13.99 -6.24
N ALA A 12 -43.88 13.91 -6.78
CA ALA A 12 -44.35 12.76 -7.57
C ALA A 12 -43.89 12.82 -9.05
N ALA A 13 -43.46 13.99 -9.52
CA ALA A 13 -42.87 14.23 -10.83
C ALA A 13 -41.33 14.25 -10.81
N LEU A 14 -40.70 13.51 -9.89
CA LEU A 14 -39.44 12.83 -10.17
C LEU A 14 -39.76 11.45 -10.77
N PRO A 15 -40.27 11.34 -12.02
CA PRO A 15 -40.28 10.05 -12.68
C PRO A 15 -38.81 9.68 -12.90
N MET A 16 -38.41 8.52 -12.40
CA MET A 16 -37.77 7.52 -13.25
C MET A 16 -36.67 8.07 -14.18
N CYS A 17 -35.78 8.92 -13.67
CA CYS A 17 -34.41 8.89 -14.13
C CYS A 17 -33.90 7.54 -13.64
N LEU A 18 -34.17 6.48 -14.42
CA LEU A 18 -33.37 5.27 -14.38
C LEU A 18 -31.93 5.78 -14.30
N PRO A 19 -31.15 5.43 -13.25
CA PRO A 19 -29.77 5.82 -13.24
C PRO A 19 -29.22 5.28 -14.56
N ALA A 20 -28.83 6.18 -15.47
CA ALA A 20 -27.99 5.78 -16.57
C ALA A 20 -26.87 5.02 -15.88
N SER A 21 -26.73 3.72 -16.17
CA SER A 21 -25.70 2.90 -15.54
C SER A 21 -24.41 3.66 -15.77
N ALA A 22 -23.94 4.33 -14.72
CA ALA A 22 -22.75 5.15 -14.77
C ALA A 22 -21.65 4.11 -14.83
N ARG A 23 -21.27 3.74 -16.05
CA ARG A 23 -20.17 2.82 -16.22
C ARG A 23 -18.96 3.58 -15.73
N ALA A 24 -18.34 3.09 -14.66
CA ALA A 24 -17.10 3.66 -14.16
C ALA A 24 -16.15 3.87 -15.35
N ALA A 25 -15.61 5.08 -15.47
CA ALA A 25 -14.63 5.36 -16.52
C ALA A 25 -13.38 4.49 -16.25
N PRO A 26 -12.67 4.02 -17.29
CA PRO A 26 -11.43 3.29 -17.08
C PRO A 26 -10.47 4.05 -16.17
N ILE A 27 -9.80 3.34 -15.26
CA ILE A 27 -8.84 3.94 -14.34
C ILE A 27 -7.70 4.59 -15.14
N VAL A 28 -7.33 5.83 -14.83
CA VAL A 28 -6.24 6.54 -15.51
C VAL A 28 -4.88 6.18 -14.93
N ALA A 29 -3.83 6.50 -15.68
CA ALA A 29 -2.46 6.37 -15.22
C ALA A 29 -2.20 7.23 -13.97
N GLY A 30 -1.31 6.77 -13.10
CA GLY A 30 -0.89 7.50 -11.91
C GLY A 30 -0.24 6.62 -10.85
N ASP A 31 0.16 7.24 -9.77
CA ASP A 31 0.96 6.57 -8.74
C ASP A 31 0.09 5.95 -7.65
N THR A 32 0.53 4.83 -7.09
CA THR A 32 0.01 4.31 -5.83
C THR A 32 1.13 3.80 -4.98
N THR A 33 1.20 4.35 -3.77
CA THR A 33 2.15 3.95 -2.75
C THR A 33 1.45 3.01 -1.78
N PHE A 34 2.05 1.86 -1.60
CA PHE A 34 1.66 0.87 -0.61
C PHE A 34 2.62 1.03 0.57
N HIS A 35 2.08 1.13 1.77
CA HIS A 35 2.86 1.08 2.98
C HIS A 35 2.65 -0.27 3.65
N GLY A 36 3.66 -0.76 4.36
CA GLY A 36 3.52 -2.07 4.98
C GLY A 36 4.77 -2.56 5.68
N THR A 37 4.67 -3.81 6.10
CA THR A 37 5.77 -4.58 6.69
C THR A 37 6.11 -5.72 5.74
N ALA A 38 7.31 -5.71 5.19
CA ALA A 38 7.86 -6.83 4.44
C ALA A 38 8.56 -7.80 5.42
N VAL A 39 8.31 -9.10 5.25
CA VAL A 39 8.81 -10.18 6.13
C VAL A 39 9.34 -11.31 5.27
N GLN A 40 10.49 -11.86 5.63
CA GLN A 40 11.15 -12.94 4.92
C GLN A 40 12.11 -13.69 5.84
N ASP A 41 12.46 -14.90 5.44
CA ASP A 41 13.52 -15.64 6.11
C ASP A 41 14.79 -15.52 5.27
N VAL A 42 15.94 -15.45 5.94
CA VAL A 42 17.25 -15.35 5.29
C VAL A 42 18.20 -16.38 5.88
N THR A 43 18.66 -17.32 5.06
CA THR A 43 19.70 -18.28 5.42
C THR A 43 21.06 -17.75 4.96
N ILE A 44 22.02 -17.65 5.88
CA ILE A 44 23.41 -17.26 5.60
C ILE A 44 24.28 -18.51 5.61
N LEU A 45 24.93 -18.78 4.47
CA LEU A 45 25.75 -19.97 4.27
C LEU A 45 26.99 -19.95 5.15
N GLY A 46 27.27 -21.07 5.82
CA GLY A 46 28.47 -21.27 6.63
C GLY A 46 29.72 -21.59 5.81
N GLY A 47 30.90 -21.39 6.41
CA GLY A 47 32.19 -21.64 5.77
C GLY A 47 32.50 -20.73 4.58
N THR A 48 31.74 -19.66 4.39
CA THR A 48 31.99 -18.67 3.34
C THR A 48 32.95 -17.57 3.84
N ALA A 49 33.54 -16.80 2.94
CA ALA A 49 34.32 -15.63 3.34
C ALA A 49 33.48 -14.58 4.09
N PHE A 50 32.17 -14.53 3.81
CA PHE A 50 31.21 -13.66 4.49
C PHE A 50 30.82 -14.21 5.88
N ASN A 51 30.64 -15.52 6.02
CA ASN A 51 30.35 -16.19 7.27
C ASN A 51 31.27 -17.43 7.44
N PRO A 52 32.43 -17.29 8.10
CA PRO A 52 33.35 -18.41 8.32
C PRO A 52 32.82 -19.41 9.37
N GLY A 53 31.75 -19.06 10.10
CA GLY A 53 31.09 -19.92 11.07
C GLY A 53 30.14 -20.94 10.44
N PRO A 54 29.29 -21.60 11.25
CA PRO A 54 28.24 -22.47 10.75
C PRO A 54 27.14 -21.68 10.02
N GLU A 55 26.40 -22.38 9.16
CA GLU A 55 25.18 -21.85 8.55
C GLU A 55 24.14 -21.50 9.61
N PHE A 56 23.41 -20.41 9.40
CA PHE A 56 22.28 -20.04 10.25
C PHE A 56 21.17 -19.37 9.46
N THR A 57 19.95 -19.39 10.00
CA THR A 57 18.77 -18.73 9.43
C THR A 57 18.27 -17.63 10.35
N LEU A 58 18.05 -16.46 9.78
CA LEU A 58 17.32 -15.35 10.36
C LEU A 58 15.84 -15.54 10.02
N TYR A 59 15.05 -15.97 11.00
CA TYR A 59 13.62 -16.19 10.83
C TYR A 59 12.84 -14.89 11.07
N GLY A 60 11.90 -14.58 10.18
CA GLY A 60 11.04 -13.40 10.32
C GLY A 60 11.81 -12.07 10.24
N LEU A 61 12.87 -12.01 9.44
CA LEU A 61 13.54 -10.76 9.11
C LEU A 61 12.51 -9.81 8.49
N SER A 62 12.26 -8.67 9.13
CA SER A 62 11.16 -7.79 8.78
C SER A 62 11.51 -6.31 8.81
N GLY A 63 10.97 -5.57 7.84
CA GLY A 63 11.14 -4.13 7.74
C GLY A 63 9.83 -3.43 7.46
N VAL A 64 9.67 -2.24 8.04
CA VAL A 64 8.53 -1.35 7.79
C VAL A 64 8.95 -0.34 6.73
N GLY A 65 8.06 -0.06 5.79
CA GLY A 65 8.40 0.79 4.67
C GLY A 65 7.29 0.96 3.65
N TYR A 66 7.71 1.16 2.41
CA TYR A 66 6.79 1.39 1.30
C TYR A 66 7.34 0.84 -0.02
N PHE A 67 6.44 0.76 -0.99
CA PHE A 67 6.78 0.69 -2.41
C PHE A 67 5.76 1.45 -3.23
N THR A 68 6.19 2.06 -4.33
CA THR A 68 5.32 2.84 -5.22
C THR A 68 5.25 2.21 -6.58
N ILE A 69 4.04 2.02 -7.09
CA ILE A 69 3.79 1.64 -8.48
C ILE A 69 3.34 2.86 -9.28
N HIS A 70 3.85 2.96 -10.50
CA HIS A 70 3.44 3.86 -11.56
C HIS A 70 2.51 3.08 -12.50
N ARG A 71 1.21 3.20 -12.26
CA ARG A 71 0.18 2.50 -13.04
C ARG A 71 -0.01 3.19 -14.38
N GLN A 72 -0.17 2.39 -15.42
CA GLN A 72 -0.69 2.84 -16.70
C GLN A 72 -2.22 2.97 -16.63
N ALA A 73 -2.81 3.57 -17.66
CA ALA A 73 -4.27 3.58 -17.79
C ALA A 73 -4.79 2.15 -18.01
N GLN A 74 -5.97 1.87 -17.48
CA GLN A 74 -6.64 0.58 -17.66
C GLN A 74 -6.97 0.34 -19.13
N VAL A 75 -6.61 -0.84 -19.64
CA VAL A 75 -6.94 -1.32 -20.98
C VAL A 75 -7.74 -2.61 -20.85
N GLY A 76 -9.04 -2.55 -21.13
CA GLY A 76 -9.93 -3.69 -20.88
C GLY A 76 -10.04 -3.99 -19.38
N SER A 77 -9.60 -5.18 -18.96
CA SER A 77 -9.60 -5.63 -17.56
C SER A 77 -8.20 -5.66 -16.94
N THR A 78 -7.23 -4.96 -17.54
CA THR A 78 -5.84 -4.97 -17.08
C THR A 78 -5.30 -3.56 -16.84
N ILE A 79 -4.36 -3.46 -15.88
CA ILE A 79 -3.56 -2.27 -15.60
C ILE A 79 -2.10 -2.72 -15.46
N GLU A 80 -1.27 -2.38 -16.43
CA GLU A 80 0.18 -2.57 -16.32
C GLU A 80 0.79 -1.53 -15.38
N PHE A 81 1.88 -1.88 -14.71
CA PHE A 81 2.62 -0.94 -13.88
C PHE A 81 4.12 -1.23 -13.87
N ALA A 82 4.89 -0.19 -13.54
CA ALA A 82 6.30 -0.28 -13.20
C ALA A 82 6.53 0.43 -11.86
N GLY A 83 7.60 0.09 -11.14
CA GLY A 83 8.00 0.75 -9.92
C GLY A 83 9.52 0.79 -9.82
N GLY A 84 10.03 1.90 -9.28
CA GLY A 84 11.46 2.07 -9.00
C GLY A 84 11.75 2.16 -7.51
N ASP A 85 10.84 2.78 -6.76
CA ASP A 85 11.08 3.08 -5.35
C ASP A 85 10.35 2.10 -4.43
N SER A 86 11.15 1.21 -3.81
CA SER A 86 10.76 0.41 -2.65
C SER A 86 11.85 0.51 -1.59
N LEU A 87 11.44 0.78 -0.35
CA LEU A 87 12.35 0.88 0.79
C LEU A 87 11.67 0.40 2.06
N PHE A 88 12.26 -0.61 2.69
CA PHE A 88 11.87 -1.15 3.99
C PHE A 88 13.05 -1.06 4.95
N SER A 89 12.77 -0.65 6.18
CA SER A 89 13.78 -0.51 7.24
C SER A 89 13.42 -1.36 8.44
N GLY A 90 14.40 -2.07 8.99
CA GLY A 90 14.20 -2.97 10.12
C GLY A 90 15.40 -3.03 11.05
N SER A 91 15.26 -3.78 12.12
CA SER A 91 16.37 -4.18 12.98
C SER A 91 16.20 -5.62 13.44
N TYR A 92 17.31 -6.32 13.60
CA TYR A 92 17.31 -7.72 14.02
C TYR A 92 18.44 -7.96 15.01
N ALA A 93 18.16 -8.69 16.08
CA ALA A 93 19.14 -8.96 17.13
C ALA A 93 20.35 -9.72 16.55
N GLY A 94 21.55 -9.17 16.73
CA GLY A 94 22.79 -9.72 16.17
C GLY A 94 23.16 -9.22 14.78
N LEU A 95 22.20 -8.74 13.97
CA LEU A 95 22.47 -8.09 12.67
C LEU A 95 22.54 -6.55 12.79
N GLY A 96 21.81 -5.99 13.75
CA GLY A 96 21.65 -4.54 13.90
C GLY A 96 20.56 -3.99 12.99
N SER A 97 20.65 -2.70 12.64
CA SER A 97 19.75 -2.04 11.71
C SER A 97 20.08 -2.42 10.27
N TYR A 98 19.06 -2.53 9.44
CA TYR A 98 19.22 -2.81 8.01
C TYR A 98 18.09 -2.16 7.22
N THR A 99 18.33 -2.02 5.93
CA THR A 99 17.35 -1.53 4.96
C THR A 99 17.36 -2.44 3.74
N PHE A 100 16.20 -2.66 3.12
CA PHE A 100 16.12 -3.46 1.91
C PHE A 100 15.05 -2.96 0.95
N GLY A 101 15.22 -3.25 -0.35
CA GLY A 101 14.35 -2.78 -1.42
C GLY A 101 15.12 -2.44 -2.70
N THR A 102 14.52 -1.59 -3.54
CA THR A 102 15.02 -1.23 -4.88
C THR A 102 15.27 0.27 -5.06
N GLY A 103 14.86 1.10 -4.09
CA GLY A 103 14.94 2.56 -4.16
C GLY A 103 16.25 3.13 -3.61
N ALA A 104 16.49 4.43 -3.86
CA ALA A 104 17.58 5.15 -3.20
C ALA A 104 17.43 5.09 -1.66
N PRO A 105 18.52 4.98 -0.87
CA PRO A 105 19.93 5.03 -1.24
C PRO A 105 20.56 3.66 -1.56
N LEU A 106 19.76 2.60 -1.76
CA LEU A 106 20.27 1.24 -1.93
C LEU A 106 20.90 1.00 -3.30
N GLY A 107 20.50 1.75 -4.31
CA GLY A 107 20.92 1.54 -5.70
C GLY A 107 19.86 0.81 -6.51
N GLY A 108 20.05 0.81 -7.83
CA GLY A 108 19.05 0.42 -8.82
C GLY A 108 18.45 -0.97 -8.62
N GLY A 109 17.13 -0.99 -8.53
CA GLY A 109 16.27 -2.09 -8.93
C GLY A 109 15.00 -1.50 -9.52
N SER A 110 14.33 -2.25 -10.38
CA SER A 110 13.00 -1.92 -10.84
C SER A 110 12.14 -3.14 -10.67
N PHE A 111 10.85 -2.91 -10.54
CA PHE A 111 9.88 -3.96 -10.61
C PHE A 111 8.79 -3.56 -11.58
N HIS A 112 8.15 -4.56 -12.14
CA HIS A 112 7.08 -4.38 -13.11
C HIS A 112 6.01 -5.41 -12.82
N GLY A 113 4.83 -5.20 -13.37
CA GLY A 113 3.75 -6.13 -13.14
C GLY A 113 2.46 -5.69 -13.79
N MET A 114 1.41 -6.38 -13.41
CA MET A 114 0.08 -6.14 -13.93
C MET A 114 -0.96 -6.42 -12.85
N ILE A 115 -2.04 -5.66 -12.90
CA ILE A 115 -3.29 -5.97 -12.22
C ILE A 115 -4.24 -6.50 -13.28
N GLU A 116 -4.65 -7.76 -13.16
CA GLU A 116 -5.60 -8.43 -14.04
C GLU A 116 -6.98 -8.48 -13.40
N ASN A 117 -7.97 -8.90 -14.19
CA ASN A 117 -9.35 -9.11 -13.72
C ASN A 117 -9.91 -7.88 -12.98
N VAL A 118 -9.58 -6.68 -13.45
CA VAL A 118 -10.00 -5.43 -12.82
C VAL A 118 -11.51 -5.31 -12.84
N VAL A 119 -12.10 -5.21 -11.65
CA VAL A 119 -13.51 -4.91 -11.41
C VAL A 119 -13.61 -3.50 -10.89
N GLN A 120 -14.47 -2.70 -11.53
CA GLN A 120 -14.77 -1.35 -11.08
C GLN A 120 -16.16 -1.30 -10.42
N ASP A 121 -16.29 -0.48 -9.39
CA ASP A 121 -17.57 -0.18 -8.76
C ASP A 121 -18.38 0.75 -9.68
N PRO A 122 -19.50 0.29 -10.28
CA PRO A 122 -20.31 1.13 -11.16
C PRO A 122 -21.07 2.24 -10.42
N THR A 123 -21.06 2.23 -9.08
CA THR A 123 -21.69 3.27 -8.26
C THR A 123 -20.73 4.39 -7.87
N ASP A 124 -19.42 4.19 -8.07
CA ASP A 124 -18.39 5.22 -7.96
C ASP A 124 -17.87 5.59 -9.37
N PRO A 125 -18.29 6.73 -9.95
CA PRO A 125 -17.78 7.15 -11.26
C PRO A 125 -16.29 7.54 -11.24
N GLY A 126 -15.64 7.54 -10.06
CA GLY A 126 -14.34 8.15 -9.83
C GLY A 126 -14.51 9.67 -9.68
N PHE A 127 -13.94 10.27 -8.65
CA PHE A 127 -13.92 11.73 -8.54
C PHE A 127 -13.04 12.31 -9.66
N ALA A 128 -13.69 12.76 -10.74
CA ALA A 128 -13.13 12.94 -12.08
C ALA A 128 -12.82 11.61 -12.80
N SER A 129 -13.26 11.50 -14.04
CA SER A 129 -13.19 10.30 -14.88
C SER A 129 -11.82 9.62 -14.85
N GLY A 130 -11.73 8.49 -14.13
CA GLY A 130 -10.54 7.64 -14.07
C GLY A 130 -9.81 7.60 -12.73
N ASP A 131 -10.32 8.24 -11.67
CA ASP A 131 -9.76 8.08 -10.33
C ASP A 131 -9.74 6.59 -9.91
N PRO A 132 -8.63 6.09 -9.33
CA PRO A 132 -8.55 4.74 -8.75
C PRO A 132 -9.60 4.45 -7.66
N SER A 133 -10.33 5.44 -7.14
CA SER A 133 -11.44 5.21 -6.20
C SER A 133 -12.49 4.22 -6.73
N SER A 134 -12.70 4.20 -8.06
CA SER A 134 -13.61 3.26 -8.72
C SER A 134 -13.09 1.81 -8.76
N PHE A 135 -11.84 1.55 -8.39
CA PHE A 135 -11.28 0.20 -8.35
C PHE A 135 -11.91 -0.59 -7.19
N ALA A 136 -12.68 -1.63 -7.52
CA ALA A 136 -13.28 -2.51 -6.53
C ALA A 136 -12.40 -3.72 -6.21
N SER A 137 -11.82 -4.37 -7.24
CA SER A 137 -10.91 -5.50 -7.06
C SER A 137 -10.05 -5.79 -8.28
N GLY A 138 -8.98 -6.56 -8.10
CA GLY A 138 -8.17 -7.11 -9.20
C GLY A 138 -7.03 -7.99 -8.69
N ASP A 139 -6.51 -8.85 -9.56
CA ASP A 139 -5.42 -9.77 -9.26
C ASP A 139 -4.09 -9.10 -9.58
N TYR A 140 -3.34 -8.76 -8.53
CA TYR A 140 -2.04 -8.11 -8.62
C TYR A 140 -0.94 -9.15 -8.74
N THR A 141 -0.06 -8.98 -9.72
CA THR A 141 1.22 -9.68 -9.82
C THR A 141 2.34 -8.68 -10.09
N ALA A 142 3.40 -8.71 -9.29
CA ALA A 142 4.62 -7.94 -9.51
C ALA A 142 5.84 -8.85 -9.60
N TYR A 143 6.79 -8.47 -10.43
CA TYR A 143 8.07 -9.13 -10.64
C TYR A 143 9.19 -8.14 -10.33
N LEU A 144 10.05 -8.53 -9.41
CA LEU A 144 11.25 -7.82 -8.99
C LEU A 144 12.43 -8.63 -9.52
N ASP A 145 13.26 -8.03 -10.38
CA ASP A 145 14.42 -8.74 -10.92
C ASP A 145 15.53 -8.91 -9.87
N ARG A 146 15.61 -7.96 -8.95
CA ARG A 146 16.56 -7.92 -7.84
C ARG A 146 16.11 -6.92 -6.79
N PHE A 147 16.53 -7.12 -5.55
CA PHE A 147 16.51 -6.11 -4.51
C PHE A 147 17.78 -6.21 -3.67
N LEU A 148 18.08 -5.15 -2.94
CA LEU A 148 19.31 -5.03 -2.16
C LEU A 148 19.00 -5.03 -0.67
N PHE A 149 19.94 -5.50 0.13
CA PHE A 149 20.01 -5.26 1.56
C PHE A 149 21.21 -4.39 1.85
N LYS A 150 21.04 -3.33 2.62
CA LYS A 150 22.12 -2.56 3.21
C LYS A 150 22.13 -2.77 4.71
N LEU A 151 23.22 -3.32 5.21
CA LEU A 151 23.47 -3.59 6.62
C LEU A 151 23.97 -2.34 7.35
N ALA A 152 24.00 -2.39 8.69
CA ALA A 152 24.39 -1.27 9.54
C ALA A 152 25.82 -0.75 9.28
N ASP A 153 26.73 -1.64 8.88
CA ASP A 153 28.13 -1.33 8.55
C ASP A 153 28.29 -0.74 7.14
N GLY A 154 27.21 -0.62 6.37
CA GLY A 154 27.21 -0.15 4.99
C GLY A 154 27.41 -1.24 3.95
N THR A 155 27.60 -2.50 4.37
CA THR A 155 27.65 -3.65 3.46
C THR A 155 26.36 -3.77 2.65
N ILE A 156 26.50 -3.96 1.34
CA ILE A 156 25.37 -4.18 0.43
C ILE A 156 25.39 -5.64 -0.04
N LEU A 157 24.25 -6.32 0.14
CA LEU A 157 23.96 -7.63 -0.40
C LEU A 157 22.91 -7.51 -1.50
N GLU A 158 23.04 -8.28 -2.57
CA GLU A 158 22.13 -8.22 -3.70
C GLU A 158 21.48 -9.59 -3.92
N THR A 159 20.17 -9.63 -4.11
CA THR A 159 19.48 -10.87 -4.47
C THR A 159 19.67 -11.18 -5.95
N GLY A 160 19.89 -12.45 -6.30
CA GLY A 160 19.73 -12.94 -7.65
C GLY A 160 18.37 -13.62 -7.86
N GLY A 161 17.95 -13.69 -9.12
CA GLY A 161 16.71 -14.35 -9.53
C GLY A 161 15.48 -13.44 -9.49
N VAL A 162 14.44 -13.84 -10.22
CA VAL A 162 13.18 -13.09 -10.28
C VAL A 162 12.32 -13.43 -9.07
N TYR A 163 11.96 -12.42 -8.30
CA TYR A 163 11.06 -12.48 -7.17
C TYR A 163 9.67 -12.03 -7.62
N ALA A 164 8.65 -12.86 -7.43
CA ALA A 164 7.28 -12.51 -7.78
C ALA A 164 6.39 -12.37 -6.55
N LEU A 165 5.60 -11.30 -6.50
CA LEU A 165 4.56 -11.05 -5.50
C LEU A 165 3.20 -11.17 -6.14
N ALA A 166 2.27 -11.84 -5.48
CA ALA A 166 0.87 -11.91 -5.91
C ALA A 166 -0.10 -11.57 -4.78
N ALA A 167 -1.23 -10.96 -5.12
CA ALA A 167 -2.34 -10.72 -4.21
C ALA A 167 -3.64 -10.49 -4.97
N THR A 168 -4.77 -10.64 -4.30
CA THR A 168 -6.03 -10.04 -4.75
C THR A 168 -6.21 -8.73 -4.01
N LEU A 169 -6.30 -7.63 -4.75
CA LEU A 169 -6.55 -6.29 -4.22
C LEU A 169 -8.06 -6.06 -4.09
N ASP A 170 -8.46 -5.31 -3.07
CA ASP A 170 -9.84 -4.94 -2.76
C ASP A 170 -10.05 -3.40 -2.73
N GLY A 171 -9.12 -2.69 -3.37
CA GLY A 171 -9.05 -1.24 -3.45
C GLY A 171 -7.70 -0.80 -4.03
N LEU A 172 -7.66 0.44 -4.51
CA LEU A 172 -6.41 1.14 -4.85
C LEU A 172 -6.41 2.55 -4.23
N PRO A 173 -5.59 2.83 -3.20
CA PRO A 173 -4.65 1.91 -2.54
C PRO A 173 -5.37 0.74 -1.84
N PRO A 174 -4.71 -0.42 -1.66
CA PRO A 174 -5.34 -1.57 -1.01
C PRO A 174 -5.66 -1.33 0.45
N ARG A 175 -6.60 -2.10 0.98
CA ARG A 175 -7.01 -1.99 2.37
C ARG A 175 -5.99 -2.63 3.31
N THR A 176 -6.10 -2.32 4.61
CA THR A 176 -5.22 -2.74 5.72
C THR A 176 -4.99 -4.26 5.89
N ALA A 177 -5.70 -5.10 5.15
CA ALA A 177 -5.64 -6.55 5.28
C ALA A 177 -5.02 -7.23 4.04
N THR A 178 -4.56 -6.47 3.05
CA THR A 178 -3.94 -7.04 1.86
C THR A 178 -2.56 -7.60 2.20
N THR A 179 -2.34 -8.86 1.83
CA THR A 179 -1.03 -9.52 1.92
C THR A 179 -0.54 -9.81 0.51
N LEU A 180 0.62 -9.27 0.16
CA LEU A 180 1.33 -9.63 -1.07
C LEU A 180 2.22 -10.83 -0.76
N GLN A 181 1.88 -11.97 -1.34
CA GLN A 181 2.56 -13.22 -1.08
C GLN A 181 3.63 -13.47 -2.15
N GLY A 182 4.84 -13.80 -1.71
CA GLY A 182 5.87 -14.29 -2.63
C GLY A 182 5.48 -15.60 -3.31
N SER A 183 5.83 -15.77 -4.58
CA SER A 183 5.63 -17.05 -5.29
C SER A 183 6.41 -18.19 -4.63
N ALA A 184 5.99 -19.44 -4.77
CA ALA A 184 6.58 -20.58 -4.07
C ALA A 184 7.92 -21.10 -4.65
N THR A 185 8.72 -20.29 -5.34
CA THR A 185 10.09 -20.70 -5.71
C THR A 185 10.99 -20.62 -4.48
N ASP A 186 11.57 -21.76 -4.09
CA ASP A 186 11.92 -22.01 -2.69
C ASP A 186 12.97 -21.07 -2.08
N ARG A 187 13.89 -20.48 -2.88
CA ARG A 187 15.01 -19.67 -2.38
C ARG A 187 15.59 -18.76 -3.45
N ASN A 188 15.66 -17.45 -3.20
CA ASN A 188 16.44 -16.54 -4.03
C ASN A 188 17.86 -16.38 -3.49
N PRO A 189 18.90 -16.60 -4.30
CA PRO A 189 20.27 -16.44 -3.86
C PRO A 189 20.57 -14.99 -3.43
N ILE A 190 21.45 -14.83 -2.45
CA ILE A 190 21.96 -13.55 -1.98
C ILE A 190 23.46 -13.53 -2.22
N TYR A 191 23.95 -12.49 -2.86
CA TYR A 191 25.34 -12.29 -3.20
C TYR A 191 25.95 -11.12 -2.43
N TYR A 192 27.23 -11.26 -2.07
CA TYR A 192 28.07 -10.14 -1.67
C TYR A 192 28.84 -9.65 -2.91
N GLY A 193 28.52 -8.42 -3.36
CA GLY A 193 28.89 -7.89 -4.67
C GLY A 193 27.84 -8.17 -5.75
N ASP A 194 28.14 -7.77 -6.99
CA ASP A 194 27.28 -7.96 -8.18
C ASP A 194 27.00 -9.46 -8.42
N PRO A 195 25.74 -9.91 -8.57
CA PRO A 195 25.39 -11.31 -8.83
C PRO A 195 26.15 -11.98 -9.98
N ALA A 196 26.64 -11.22 -10.98
CA ALA A 196 27.42 -11.76 -12.08
C ALA A 196 28.85 -12.19 -11.69
N ASN A 197 29.43 -11.56 -10.66
CA ASN A 197 30.84 -11.75 -10.26
C ASN A 197 31.03 -11.93 -8.74
N GLY A 198 29.96 -11.85 -7.98
CA GLY A 198 29.93 -11.81 -6.53
C GLY A 198 29.93 -13.20 -5.92
N PHE A 199 30.10 -13.24 -4.60
CA PHE A 199 30.11 -14.49 -3.86
C PHE A 199 28.71 -14.79 -3.33
N LEU A 200 28.21 -16.00 -3.57
CA LEU A 200 26.98 -16.45 -2.95
C LEU A 200 27.19 -16.54 -1.43
N VAL A 201 26.41 -15.77 -0.68
CA VAL A 201 26.50 -15.70 0.80
C VAL A 201 25.28 -16.28 1.50
N GLY A 202 24.18 -16.46 0.78
CA GLY A 202 22.94 -16.87 1.41
C GLY A 202 21.80 -17.08 0.44
N TYR A 203 20.62 -17.28 1.02
CA TYR A 203 19.35 -17.39 0.34
C TYR A 203 18.28 -16.64 1.14
N THR A 204 17.35 -16.01 0.45
CA THR A 204 16.12 -15.47 1.06
C THR A 204 14.90 -16.21 0.55
N THR A 205 13.90 -16.39 1.40
CA THR A 205 12.58 -16.86 0.95
C THR A 205 11.88 -15.77 0.16
N ASN A 206 10.86 -16.15 -0.61
CA ASN A 206 10.04 -15.18 -1.32
C ASN A 206 9.15 -14.33 -0.39
N GLY A 207 9.19 -14.52 0.93
CA GLY A 207 8.60 -13.60 1.91
C GLY A 207 7.11 -13.25 1.70
N ALA A 208 6.69 -12.20 2.39
CA ALA A 208 5.38 -11.57 2.24
C ALA A 208 5.45 -10.09 2.61
N ILE A 209 4.56 -9.28 2.03
CA ILE A 209 4.38 -7.87 2.43
C ILE A 209 2.96 -7.71 2.96
N TYR A 210 2.84 -7.33 4.23
CA TYR A 210 1.60 -7.00 4.89
C TYR A 210 1.31 -5.50 4.72
N VAL A 211 0.34 -5.16 3.89
CA VAL A 211 -0.02 -3.77 3.57
C VAL A 211 -0.77 -3.15 4.76
N SER A 212 -0.34 -1.96 5.17
CA SER A 212 -1.04 -1.14 6.17
C SER A 212 -1.71 0.04 5.48
N ALA A 213 -2.92 0.41 5.91
CA ALA A 213 -3.50 1.68 5.46
C ALA A 213 -2.72 2.82 6.10
N VAL A 214 -2.33 3.77 5.27
CA VAL A 214 -1.98 5.10 5.73
C VAL A 214 -3.29 5.83 5.97
N PRO A 215 -3.56 6.37 7.17
CA PRO A 215 -4.70 7.23 7.35
C PRO A 215 -4.54 8.43 6.42
N GLU A 216 -5.49 8.63 5.51
CA GLU A 216 -5.42 9.77 4.60
C GLU A 216 -5.33 11.08 5.40
N PRO A 217 -4.51 12.06 4.97
CA PRO A 217 -4.45 13.37 5.61
C PRO A 217 -5.83 14.02 5.79
N SER A 218 -6.75 13.75 4.86
CA SER A 218 -8.15 14.18 4.86
C SER A 218 -8.91 13.71 6.11
N ALA A 219 -8.67 12.49 6.60
CA ALA A 219 -9.31 11.93 7.79
C ALA A 219 -8.89 12.68 9.06
N PHE A 220 -7.63 13.13 9.13
CA PHE A 220 -7.16 14.00 10.23
C PHE A 220 -7.80 15.39 10.17
N CYS A 221 -7.96 15.95 8.97
CA CYS A 221 -8.65 17.22 8.80
C CYS A 221 -10.12 17.12 9.23
N LEU A 222 -10.84 16.07 8.80
CA LEU A 222 -12.24 15.84 9.17
C LEU A 222 -12.40 15.55 10.68
N GLY A 223 -11.51 14.75 11.26
CA GLY A 223 -11.46 14.52 12.70
C GLY A 223 -11.21 15.81 13.49
N GLY A 224 -10.29 16.65 13.01
CA GLY A 224 -10.02 17.98 13.59
C GLY A 224 -11.24 18.90 13.54
N ILE A 225 -11.95 18.94 12.41
CA ILE A 225 -13.18 19.73 12.24
C ILE A 225 -14.30 19.21 13.17
N ALA A 226 -14.48 17.88 13.26
CA ALA A 226 -15.46 17.28 14.14
C ALA A 226 -15.20 17.61 15.61
N MET A 227 -13.93 17.51 16.06
CA MET A 227 -13.53 17.87 17.42
C MET A 227 -13.71 19.36 17.70
N ALA A 228 -13.42 20.23 16.74
CA ALA A 228 -13.67 21.66 16.87
C ALA A 228 -15.18 21.98 17.01
N ALA A 229 -16.04 21.29 16.25
CA ALA A 229 -17.49 21.45 16.34
C ALA A 229 -18.05 20.97 17.70
N VAL A 230 -17.53 19.87 18.24
CA VAL A 230 -17.86 19.39 19.60
C VAL A 230 -17.39 20.40 20.66
N GLY A 231 -16.18 20.93 20.55
CA GLY A 231 -15.67 21.98 21.44
C GLY A 231 -16.54 23.24 21.45
N LEU A 232 -16.97 23.70 20.27
CA LEU A 232 -17.85 24.87 20.11
C LEU A 232 -19.26 24.66 20.69
N SER A 233 -19.82 23.47 20.53
CA SER A 233 -21.15 23.14 21.05
C SER A 233 -21.14 23.02 22.59
N LEU A 234 -20.08 22.45 23.18
CA LEU A 234 -19.89 22.40 24.64
C LEU A 234 -19.63 23.79 25.26
N ALA A 235 -18.89 24.67 24.58
CA ALA A 235 -18.68 26.04 25.03
C ALA A 235 -19.99 26.86 25.04
N ARG A 236 -20.86 26.64 24.04
CA ARG A 236 -22.18 27.29 23.94
C ARG A 236 -23.17 26.80 25.01
N SER A 237 -23.16 25.52 25.37
CA SER A 237 -24.06 24.99 26.40
C SER A 237 -23.72 25.53 27.79
N ARG A 238 -22.43 25.67 28.12
CA ARG A 238 -21.97 26.28 29.39
C ARG A 238 -22.37 27.76 29.52
N ARG A 239 -22.35 28.52 28.43
CA ARG A 239 -22.81 29.93 28.45
C ARG A 239 -24.33 30.09 28.64
N ARG A 240 -25.12 29.07 28.29
CA ARG A 240 -26.59 29.09 28.46
C ARG A 240 -27.06 28.59 29.83
N GLY A 241 -26.24 27.83 30.56
CA GLY A 241 -26.55 27.34 31.91
C GLY A 241 -26.16 28.27 33.05
N GLY A 242 -25.48 29.39 32.78
CA GLY A 242 -24.92 30.30 33.80
C GLY A 242 -25.84 31.42 34.28
N SER A 243 -27.05 31.57 33.73
CA SER A 243 -28.04 32.54 34.20
C SER A 243 -28.92 31.91 35.29
N GLY A 244 -28.35 31.70 36.47
CA GLY A 244 -29.13 31.41 37.68
C GLY A 244 -29.86 32.67 38.16
N PRO A 245 -31.07 32.56 38.74
CA PRO A 245 -31.82 33.71 39.21
C PRO A 245 -31.08 34.33 40.41
N VAL A 246 -30.83 35.62 40.33
CA VAL A 246 -30.42 36.42 41.49
C VAL A 246 -31.63 36.51 42.41
N THR A 247 -31.66 35.70 43.47
CA THR A 247 -32.62 35.85 44.56
C THR A 247 -32.24 37.09 45.37
N ALA A 248 -33.15 38.05 45.41
CA ALA A 248 -33.11 39.22 46.29
C ALA A 248 -33.41 38.86 47.74
#